data_AF-A0A1J3FTS3-F1
#
_entry.id   AF-A0A1J3FTS3-F1
#
_cell.length_a   1.000
_cell.length_b   1.000
_cell.length_c   1.000
_cell.angle_alpha   90.00
_cell.angle_beta   90.00
_cell.angle_gamma   90.00
#
_symmetry.space_group_name_H-M   'P 1'
#
loop_
_entity.id
_entity.type
_entity.pdbx_description
1 polymer ?
#
loop_
_entity_poly.entity_id
_entity_poly.type
_entity_poly.pdbx_seq_one_letter_code
_entity_poly.pdbx_strand_id
1 'polypeptide(L)'
;FGQAGKKIMVRANHFLVQVADRDLYHYDVSITPEVISKKVNRDVMTALVRTYGESHLARKIPAYDGRKSLFTAGPLPFETKEFVVDLKDKKVAGSSSFRKE
;
A
#
# COMPACT_ATOMS: atom_id res chain seq x y z
N PHE A 1 -19.04 3.88 30.80
CA PHE A 1 -19.78 2.92 29.96
C PHE A 1 -21.17 2.69 30.56
N GLY A 2 -22.17 2.32 29.74
CA GLY A 2 -23.55 2.11 30.20
C GLY A 2 -23.69 0.87 31.11
N GLN A 3 -24.63 0.91 32.06
CA GLN A 3 -24.80 -0.12 33.11
C GLN A 3 -26.18 -0.78 33.17
N ALA A 4 -27.18 -0.26 32.46
CA ALA A 4 -28.54 -0.79 32.47
C ALA A 4 -28.68 -2.02 31.55
N GLY A 5 -29.57 -2.95 31.92
CA GLY A 5 -29.92 -4.12 31.11
C GLY A 5 -29.21 -5.42 31.52
N LYS A 6 -29.63 -6.53 30.90
CA LYS A 6 -29.06 -7.86 31.16
C LYS A 6 -27.82 -8.08 30.28
N LYS A 7 -26.71 -8.51 30.90
CA LYS A 7 -25.48 -8.86 30.17
C LYS A 7 -25.73 -10.05 29.25
N ILE A 8 -25.26 -9.95 28.02
CA ILE A 8 -25.32 -11.01 27.00
C ILE A 8 -23.99 -11.10 26.26
N MET A 9 -23.57 -12.33 25.94
CA MET A 9 -22.37 -12.56 25.14
C MET A 9 -22.71 -12.42 23.65
N VAL A 10 -21.90 -11.64 22.94
CA VAL A 10 -22.04 -11.43 21.50
C VAL A 10 -20.72 -11.74 20.80
N ARG A 11 -20.81 -12.07 19.51
CA ARG A 11 -19.65 -12.12 18.62
C ARG A 11 -19.78 -10.98 17.63
N ALA A 12 -18.67 -10.30 17.36
CA ALA A 12 -18.57 -9.28 16.34
C ALA A 12 -17.58 -9.74 15.27
N ASN A 13 -17.76 -9.24 14.06
CA ASN A 13 -16.79 -9.28 12.96
C ASN A 13 -15.63 -8.30 13.20
N HIS A 14 -15.14 -8.23 14.44
CA HIS A 14 -14.03 -7.38 14.85
C HIS A 14 -12.85 -8.26 15.22
N PHE A 15 -11.75 -8.08 14.49
CA PHE A 15 -10.53 -8.84 14.67
C PHE A 15 -9.50 -7.94 15.34
N LEU A 16 -8.87 -8.44 16.41
CA LEU A 16 -7.80 -7.71 17.09
C LEU A 16 -6.58 -7.62 16.17
N VAL A 17 -6.12 -6.40 15.90
CA VAL A 17 -4.91 -6.13 15.13
C VAL A 17 -3.86 -5.56 16.07
N GLN A 18 -2.66 -6.16 16.05
CA GLN A 18 -1.50 -5.61 16.73
C GLN A 18 -0.71 -4.74 15.74
N VAL A 19 -0.51 -3.47 16.10
CA VAL A 19 0.31 -2.54 15.32
C VAL A 19 1.69 -2.46 15.97
N ALA A 20 2.74 -2.55 15.16
CA ALA A 20 4.10 -2.36 15.65
C ALA A 20 4.30 -0.87 16.01
N ASP A 21 4.97 -0.62 17.14
CA ASP A 21 5.35 0.74 17.54
C ASP A 21 6.56 1.20 16.71
N ARG A 22 6.27 1.70 15.50
CA ARG A 22 7.28 2.12 14.53
C ARG A 22 6.76 3.32 13.73
N ASP A 23 7.67 4.22 13.40
CA ASP A 23 7.35 5.36 12.57
C ASP A 23 7.02 4.94 11.14
N LEU A 24 5.95 5.53 10.61
CA LEU A 24 5.56 5.43 9.21
C LEU A 24 6.05 6.68 8.48
N TYR A 25 6.66 6.47 7.32
CA TYR A 25 7.19 7.56 6.50
C TYR A 25 6.21 7.82 5.36
N HIS A 26 5.62 9.00 5.36
CA HIS A 26 4.65 9.44 4.35
C HIS A 26 5.36 10.29 3.29
N TYR A 27 5.09 9.98 2.03
CA TYR A 27 5.56 10.70 0.85
C TYR A 27 4.37 11.13 0.00
N ASP A 28 4.44 12.33 -0.53
CA ASP A 28 3.50 12.81 -1.55
C ASP A 28 3.92 12.34 -2.94
N VAL A 29 2.94 11.88 -3.71
CA VAL A 29 3.10 11.33 -5.05
C VAL A 29 2.33 12.18 -6.04
N SER A 30 3.01 12.60 -7.10
CA SER A 30 2.43 13.15 -8.32
C SER A 30 2.72 12.24 -9.51
N ILE A 31 1.71 11.92 -10.31
CA ILE A 31 1.86 11.14 -11.55
C ILE A 31 1.54 12.06 -12.73
N THR A 32 2.41 12.06 -13.72
CA THR A 32 2.25 12.83 -14.96
C THR A 32 2.39 11.89 -16.17
N PRO A 33 1.44 11.90 -17.13
CA PRO A 33 0.22 12.71 -17.18
C PRO A 33 -0.76 12.36 -16.04
N GLU A 34 -1.66 13.28 -15.71
CA GLU A 34 -2.65 13.04 -14.65
C GLU A 34 -3.58 11.88 -15.06
N VAL A 35 -3.75 10.92 -14.15
CA VAL A 35 -4.59 9.75 -14.37
C VAL A 35 -5.68 9.70 -13.29
N ILE A 36 -6.93 9.77 -13.74
CA ILE A 36 -8.11 9.75 -12.86
C ILE A 36 -8.33 8.35 -12.24
N SER A 37 -7.93 7.29 -12.95
CA SER A 37 -8.16 5.91 -12.53
C SER A 37 -7.18 5.47 -11.44
N LYS A 38 -7.69 5.28 -10.22
CA LYS A 38 -6.92 4.70 -9.09
C LYS A 38 -6.30 3.35 -9.43
N LYS A 39 -6.95 2.56 -10.30
CA LYS A 39 -6.43 1.25 -10.73
C LYS A 39 -5.12 1.45 -11.50
N VAL A 40 -5.16 2.31 -12.51
CA VAL A 40 -3.97 2.61 -13.31
C VAL A 40 -2.86 3.22 -12.45
N ASN A 41 -3.20 4.10 -11.49
CA ASN A 41 -2.20 4.63 -10.55
C ASN A 41 -1.54 3.53 -9.70
N ARG A 42 -2.30 2.52 -9.26
CA ARG A 42 -1.74 1.36 -8.56
C ARG A 42 -0.90 0.47 -9.48
N ASP A 43 -1.27 0.36 -10.75
CA ASP A 43 -0.50 -0.38 -11.75
C ASP A 43 0.85 0.35 -12.03
N VAL A 44 0.85 1.69 -12.10
CA VAL A 44 2.06 2.52 -12.18
C VAL A 44 2.95 2.27 -10.97
N MET A 45 2.41 2.30 -9.75
CA MET A 45 3.21 2.04 -8.55
C MET A 45 3.74 0.61 -8.49
N THR A 46 2.97 -0.36 -8.95
CA THR A 46 3.41 -1.76 -9.05
C THR A 46 4.60 -1.87 -10.02
N ALA A 47 4.53 -1.21 -11.18
CA ALA A 47 5.61 -1.18 -12.15
C ALA A 47 6.84 -0.42 -11.63
N LEU A 48 6.65 0.66 -10.87
CA LEU A 48 7.71 1.42 -10.20
C LEU A 48 8.46 0.55 -9.19
N VAL A 49 7.74 -0.13 -8.29
CA VAL A 49 8.34 -1.01 -7.28
C VAL A 49 9.04 -2.19 -7.94
N ARG A 50 8.47 -2.76 -9.01
CA ARG A 50 9.11 -3.84 -9.77
C ARG A 50 10.42 -3.40 -10.43
N THR A 51 10.46 -2.19 -10.98
CA THR A 51 11.63 -1.70 -11.75
C THR A 51 12.71 -1.13 -10.85
N TYR A 52 12.32 -0.41 -9.79
CA TYR A 52 13.22 0.39 -8.96
C TYR A 52 13.31 -0.09 -7.50
N GLY A 53 12.62 -1.17 -7.15
CA GLY A 53 12.55 -1.71 -5.78
C GLY A 53 13.91 -2.00 -5.18
N GLU A 54 14.76 -2.72 -5.90
CA GLU A 54 16.10 -3.09 -5.42
C GLU A 54 17.10 -1.94 -5.50
N SER A 55 17.00 -1.10 -6.53
CA SER A 55 18.00 -0.06 -6.82
C SER A 55 17.78 1.22 -6.01
N HIS A 56 16.55 1.69 -5.92
CA HIS A 56 16.24 3.02 -5.38
C HIS A 56 15.33 3.00 -4.16
N LEU A 57 14.44 2.02 -4.04
CA LEU A 57 13.51 1.95 -2.91
C LEU A 57 14.07 1.19 -1.71
N ALA A 58 15.36 0.83 -1.72
CA ALA A 58 16.01 0.06 -0.66
C ALA A 58 15.24 -1.22 -0.29
N ARG A 59 14.66 -1.89 -1.30
CA ARG A 59 13.83 -3.10 -1.18
C ARG A 59 12.57 -2.93 -0.30
N LYS A 60 12.11 -1.69 -0.09
CA LYS A 60 10.88 -1.41 0.64
C LYS A 60 9.66 -1.74 -0.21
N ILE A 61 8.62 -2.24 0.44
CA ILE A 61 7.30 -2.49 -0.15
C ILE A 61 6.36 -1.38 0.34
N PRO A 62 6.17 -0.31 -0.46
CA PRO A 62 5.33 0.80 -0.03
C PRO A 62 3.84 0.46 -0.09
N ALA A 63 3.06 1.08 0.79
CA ALA A 63 1.60 1.10 0.72
C ALA A 63 1.14 2.38 0.02
N TYR A 64 0.36 2.25 -1.05
CA TYR A 64 -0.13 3.37 -1.86
C TYR A 64 -1.66 3.42 -1.88
N ASP A 65 -2.23 4.60 -1.68
CA ASP A 65 -3.68 4.82 -1.61
C ASP A 65 -4.36 4.87 -3.00
N GLY A 66 -3.58 5.00 -4.08
CA GLY A 66 -4.06 5.17 -5.46
C GLY A 66 -4.20 6.63 -5.90
N ARG A 67 -3.75 7.60 -5.08
CA ARG A 67 -3.78 9.04 -5.35
C ARG A 67 -2.44 9.68 -5.02
N LYS A 68 -2.29 10.27 -3.84
CA LYS A 68 -1.13 11.10 -3.49
C LYS A 68 -0.30 10.52 -2.35
N SER A 69 -0.82 9.57 -1.58
CA SER A 69 -0.17 9.16 -0.34
C SER A 69 0.53 7.82 -0.51
N LEU A 70 1.85 7.83 -0.33
CA LEU A 70 2.70 6.65 -0.27
C LEU A 70 3.28 6.51 1.14
N PHE A 71 3.19 5.32 1.72
CA PHE A 71 3.71 5.02 3.06
C PHE A 71 4.76 3.91 2.99
N THR A 72 5.82 4.05 3.77
CA THR A 72 6.90 3.05 3.84
C THR A 72 7.29 2.73 5.27
N ALA A 73 7.77 1.51 5.49
CA ALA A 73 8.41 1.09 6.73
C ALA A 73 9.88 1.55 6.72
N GLY A 74 10.15 2.70 7.34
CA GLY A 74 11.45 3.38 7.31
C GLY A 74 11.62 4.33 6.12
N PRO A 75 12.60 5.25 6.17
CA PRO A 75 12.79 6.26 5.14
C PRO A 75 13.34 5.66 3.84
N LEU A 76 12.93 6.22 2.70
CA LEU A 76 13.57 6.02 1.41
C LEU A 76 14.97 6.65 1.41
N PRO A 77 15.92 6.14 0.60
CA PRO A 77 17.28 6.68 0.51
C PRO A 77 17.34 7.98 -0.32
N PHE A 78 16.28 8.79 -0.26
CA PHE A 78 16.12 10.09 -0.91
C PHE A 78 14.92 10.83 -0.28
N GLU A 79 14.95 12.17 -0.34
CA GLU A 79 13.83 13.02 0.07
C GLU A 79 12.82 13.22 -1.07
N THR A 80 13.31 13.40 -2.30
CA THR A 80 12.51 13.58 -3.50
C THR A 80 13.19 12.91 -4.68
N LYS A 81 12.40 12.25 -5.54
CA LYS A 81 12.92 11.59 -6.74
C LYS A 81 11.83 11.41 -7.78
N GLU A 82 12.19 11.62 -9.04
CA GLU A 82 11.32 11.35 -10.18
C GLU A 82 11.71 10.02 -10.84
N PHE A 83 10.70 9.32 -11.36
CA PHE A 83 10.85 8.04 -12.01
C PHE A 83 10.07 8.02 -13.32
N VAL A 84 10.65 7.42 -14.35
CA VAL A 84 9.94 7.12 -15.60
C VAL A 84 9.44 5.69 -15.52
N VAL A 85 8.13 5.49 -15.62
CA VAL A 85 7.50 4.19 -15.50
C VAL A 85 6.83 3.82 -16.81
N ASP A 86 7.19 2.66 -17.36
CA ASP A 86 6.57 2.11 -18.56
C ASP A 86 5.54 1.04 -18.19
N LEU A 87 4.28 1.32 -18.52
CA LEU A 87 3.17 0.39 -18.38
C LEU A 87 3.10 -0.54 -19.61
N LYS A 88 4.10 -1.41 -19.78
CA LYS A 88 4.00 -2.44 -20.82
C LYS A 88 2.91 -3.44 -20.46
N ASP A 89 1.93 -3.61 -21.34
CA ASP A 89 0.88 -4.62 -21.23
C ASP A 89 1.48 -6.04 -21.14
N LYS A 90 1.58 -6.59 -19.92
CA LYS A 90 1.61 -8.04 -19.72
C LYS A 90 0.81 -8.42 -18.49
N LYS A 91 -0.26 -9.18 -18.77
CA LYS A 91 -1.16 -9.92 -17.89
C LYS A 91 -0.67 -9.98 -16.45
N VAL A 92 -1.43 -9.35 -15.55
CA VAL A 92 -1.43 -9.66 -14.13
C VAL A 92 -1.55 -11.17 -14.00
N ALA A 93 -0.47 -11.84 -13.63
CA ALA A 93 -0.57 -13.16 -13.04
C ALA A 93 -1.48 -12.96 -11.83
N GLY A 94 -2.68 -13.52 -11.90
CA GLY A 94 -3.65 -13.44 -10.82
C GLY A 94 -2.96 -13.80 -9.53
N SER A 95 -3.15 -12.97 -8.50
CA SER A 95 -2.82 -13.37 -7.15
C SER A 95 -3.56 -14.68 -6.88
N SER A 96 -2.86 -15.81 -6.96
CA SER A 96 -3.35 -17.07 -6.44
C SER A 96 -3.44 -16.90 -4.93
N SER A 97 -4.63 -16.58 -4.45
CA SER A 97 -4.97 -16.79 -3.06
C SER A 97 -4.88 -18.30 -2.83
N PHE A 98 -3.75 -18.76 -2.31
CA PHE A 98 -3.65 -20.08 -1.70
C PHE A 98 -4.57 -20.07 -0.47
N ARG A 99 -5.82 -20.48 -0.66
CA ARG A 99 -6.64 -21.00 0.42
C ARG A 99 -6.06 -22.37 0.77
N LYS A 100 -5.40 -22.45 1.92
CA LYS A 100 -5.16 -23.73 2.58
C LYS A 100 -6.43 -24.04 3.37
N GLU A 101 -6.98 -25.22 3.11
CA GLU A 101 -8.08 -25.84 3.86
C GLU A 101 -7.78 -25.95 5.35
#